data_AF-A0A6P0LMM9-F1
#
_entry.id   AF-A0A6P0LMM9-F1
#
_cell.length_a   1.000
_cell.length_b   1.000
_cell.length_c   1.000
_cell.angle_alpha   90.00
_cell.angle_beta   90.00
_cell.angle_gamma   90.00
#
_symmetry.space_group_name_H-M   'P 1'
#
loop_
_entity.id
_entity.type
_entity.pdbx_description
1 polymer ?
#
loop_
_entity_poly.entity_id
_entity_poly.type
_entity_poly.pdbx_seq_one_letter_code
_entity_poly.pdbx_strand_id
1 'polypeptide(L)'
;MKPNFEQMSNQELIKYALAHREDQEPLRVLYSRRSPDQEAIWYGPMTTPEGETIEANISIATEAIRQRFEAIKQQKGNNNGVAESSNE
;
A
#
# COMPACT_ATOMS: atom_id res chain seq x y z
N MET A 1 29.87 4.16 13.65
CA MET A 1 28.68 4.80 14.27
C MET A 1 27.46 4.39 13.48
N LYS A 2 26.34 4.10 14.14
CA LYS A 2 25.08 3.84 13.44
C LYS A 2 24.47 5.16 12.92
N PRO A 3 23.89 5.20 11.72
CA PRO A 3 23.16 6.37 11.24
C PRO A 3 21.95 6.68 12.11
N ASN A 4 21.49 7.92 12.07
CA ASN A 4 20.21 8.30 12.68
C ASN A 4 19.06 7.96 11.72
N PHE A 5 18.49 6.76 11.87
CA PHE A 5 17.42 6.27 11.01
C PHE A 5 16.15 7.12 11.06
N GLU A 6 15.86 7.76 12.19
CA GLU A 6 14.67 8.61 12.35
C GLU A 6 14.72 9.86 11.43
N GLN A 7 15.93 10.33 11.08
CA GLN A 7 16.15 11.48 10.21
C GLN A 7 16.28 11.13 8.72
N MET A 8 16.42 9.85 8.38
CA MET A 8 16.59 9.40 6.99
C MET A 8 15.26 9.39 6.25
N SER A 9 15.25 9.71 4.96
CA SER A 9 14.10 9.51 4.07
C SER A 9 13.79 8.01 3.88
N ASN A 10 12.58 7.69 3.40
CA ASN A 10 12.21 6.30 3.12
C ASN A 10 13.16 5.65 2.10
N GLN A 11 13.59 6.39 1.08
CA GLN A 11 14.53 5.88 0.07
C GLN A 11 15.89 5.53 0.68
N GLU A 12 16.40 6.36 1.59
CA GLU A 12 17.66 6.12 2.28
C GLU A 12 17.57 4.92 3.23
N LEU A 13 16.45 4.76 3.96
CA LEU A 13 16.21 3.61 4.82
C LEU A 13 16.14 2.30 4.02
N ILE A 14 15.45 2.31 2.87
CA ILE A 14 15.38 1.15 1.95
C ILE A 14 16.78 0.81 1.45
N LYS A 15 17.53 1.81 0.96
CA LYS A 15 18.89 1.61 0.44
C LYS A 15 19.80 1.03 1.52
N TYR A 16 19.72 1.52 2.75
CA TYR A 16 20.50 1.02 3.87
C TYR A 16 20.12 -0.43 4.22
N ALA A 17 18.83 -0.73 4.37
CA ALA A 17 18.34 -2.08 4.68
C ALA A 17 18.73 -3.12 3.62
N LEU A 18 18.77 -2.72 2.34
CA LEU A 18 19.22 -3.59 1.26
C LEU A 18 20.72 -3.92 1.35
N ALA A 19 21.53 -2.97 1.82
CA ALA A 19 22.98 -3.14 1.99
C ALA A 19 23.36 -3.83 3.32
N HIS A 20 22.48 -3.81 4.33
CA HIS A 20 22.72 -4.34 5.67
C HIS A 20 21.51 -5.19 6.10
N ARG A 21 21.36 -6.36 5.48
CA ARG A 21 20.16 -7.22 5.58
C ARG A 21 19.91 -7.73 7.00
N GLU A 22 20.96 -7.79 7.81
CA GLU A 22 20.96 -8.23 9.20
C GLU A 22 20.48 -7.15 10.18
N ASP A 23 20.55 -5.86 9.83
CA ASP A 23 20.09 -4.77 10.69
C ASP A 23 18.61 -4.49 10.43
N GLN A 24 17.76 -4.82 11.41
CA GLN A 24 16.31 -4.66 11.34
C GLN A 24 15.85 -3.23 11.68
N GLU A 25 16.72 -2.40 12.24
CA GLU A 25 16.37 -1.06 12.72
C GLU A 25 15.86 -0.10 11.63
N PRO A 26 16.45 -0.06 10.41
CA PRO A 26 15.92 0.76 9.32
C PRO A 26 14.52 0.33 8.88
N LEU A 27 14.23 -0.98 8.94
CA LEU A 27 12.90 -1.52 8.63
C LEU A 27 11.89 -1.14 9.71
N ARG A 28 12.28 -1.18 10.99
CA ARG A 28 11.43 -0.70 12.10
C ARG A 28 10.95 0.73 11.86
N VAL A 29 11.86 1.64 11.49
CA VAL A 29 11.54 3.05 11.20
C VAL A 29 10.68 3.19 9.93
N LEU A 30 10.96 2.42 8.88
CA LEU A 30 10.12 2.41 7.69
C LEU A 30 8.67 2.00 7.99
N TYR A 31 8.48 0.99 8.83
CA TYR A 31 7.14 0.49 9.18
C TYR A 31 6.44 1.36 10.22
N SER A 32 7.16 2.00 11.15
CA SER A 32 6.54 2.94 12.10
C SER A 32 5.94 4.17 11.42
N ARG A 33 6.51 4.58 10.28
CA ARG A 33 5.96 5.65 9.43
C ARG A 33 4.72 5.25 8.66
N ARG A 34 4.45 3.94 8.53
CA ARG A 34 3.17 3.46 7.98
C ARG A 34 2.12 3.59 9.07
N SER A 35 1.60 4.80 9.23
CA SER A 35 0.23 4.90 9.72
C SER A 35 -0.67 4.51 8.54
N PRO A 36 -1.67 3.65 8.75
CA PRO A 36 -2.87 3.77 7.93
C PRO A 36 -3.29 5.24 8.04
N ASP A 37 -3.27 5.95 6.93
CA ASP A 37 -3.86 7.29 6.86
C ASP A 37 -5.38 7.15 6.99
N GLN A 38 -6.09 8.28 7.02
CA GLN A 38 -7.55 8.26 7.09
C GLN A 38 -8.21 7.57 5.88
N GLU A 39 -7.45 7.29 4.81
CA GLU A 39 -7.90 6.61 3.59
C GLU A 39 -7.66 5.10 3.63
N ALA A 40 -6.95 4.59 4.64
CA ALA A 40 -6.64 3.18 4.73
C ALA A 40 -7.91 2.34 5.02
N ILE A 41 -8.21 1.44 4.08
CA ILE A 41 -9.29 0.47 4.22
C ILE A 41 -8.80 -0.72 5.07
N TRP A 42 -9.48 -0.96 6.18
CA TRP A 42 -9.22 -2.09 7.06
C TRP A 42 -10.11 -3.28 6.69
N TYR A 43 -9.50 -4.46 6.58
CA TYR A 43 -10.21 -5.70 6.33
C TYR A 43 -10.16 -6.59 7.56
N GLY A 44 -11.31 -7.15 7.94
CA GLY A 44 -11.37 -8.20 8.95
C GLY A 44 -10.75 -9.51 8.46
N PRO A 45 -10.52 -10.48 9.35
CA PRO A 45 -10.07 -11.82 8.96
C PRO A 45 -11.10 -12.49 8.04
N MET A 46 -10.63 -13.17 6.99
CA MET A 46 -11.52 -13.82 6.01
C MET A 46 -12.03 -15.18 6.50
N THR A 47 -11.37 -15.74 7.51
CA THR A 47 -11.72 -17.01 8.13
C THR A 47 -11.64 -16.90 9.64
N THR A 48 -12.37 -17.77 10.34
CA THR A 48 -12.17 -17.99 11.78
C THR A 48 -10.83 -18.70 12.04
N PRO A 49 -10.34 -18.74 13.29
CA PRO A 49 -9.18 -19.54 13.66
C PRO A 49 -9.32 -21.03 13.30
N GLU A 50 -10.55 -21.55 13.29
CA GLU A 50 -10.90 -22.93 12.96
C GLU A 50 -10.96 -23.18 11.44
N GLY A 51 -10.79 -22.13 10.62
CA GLY A 51 -10.75 -22.21 9.17
C GLY A 51 -12.10 -22.06 8.46
N GLU A 52 -13.17 -21.72 9.18
CA GLU A 52 -14.48 -21.45 8.59
C GLU A 52 -14.50 -20.09 7.92
N THR A 53 -15.20 -19.95 6.78
CA THR A 53 -15.25 -18.68 6.05
C THR A 53 -16.12 -17.65 6.76
N ILE A 54 -15.65 -16.40 6.78
CA ILE A 54 -16.43 -15.26 7.28
C ILE A 54 -16.97 -14.49 6.06
N GLU A 55 -18.10 -14.96 5.53
CA GLU A 55 -18.71 -14.47 4.29
C GLU A 55 -18.90 -12.95 4.26
N ALA A 56 -19.24 -12.33 5.40
CA ALA A 56 -19.39 -10.88 5.50
C ALA A 56 -18.09 -10.13 5.19
N ASN A 57 -16.96 -10.60 5.71
CA ASN A 57 -15.65 -10.00 5.47
C ASN A 57 -15.20 -10.24 4.02
N ILE A 58 -15.50 -11.43 3.49
CA ILE A 58 -15.21 -11.77 2.09
C ILE A 58 -15.97 -10.85 1.14
N SER A 59 -17.25 -10.60 1.42
CA SER A 59 -18.09 -9.70 0.63
C SER A 59 -17.55 -8.26 0.62
N ILE A 60 -17.23 -7.72 1.80
CA ILE A 60 -16.65 -6.37 1.94
C ILE A 60 -15.33 -6.26 1.16
N ALA A 61 -14.44 -7.24 1.31
CA ALA A 61 -13.16 -7.25 0.60
C ALA A 61 -13.33 -7.35 -0.92
N THR A 62 -14.26 -8.18 -1.39
CA THR A 62 -14.55 -8.36 -2.81
C THR A 62 -15.05 -7.06 -3.43
N GLU A 63 -15.96 -6.37 -2.76
CA GLU A 63 -16.51 -5.12 -3.26
C GLU A 63 -15.47 -3.99 -3.26
N ALA A 64 -14.65 -3.88 -2.22
CA ALA A 64 -13.55 -2.91 -2.19
C ALA A 64 -12.54 -3.16 -3.32
N ILE A 65 -12.22 -4.43 -3.61
CA ILE A 65 -11.37 -4.80 -4.74
C ILE A 65 -12.01 -4.39 -6.08
N ARG A 66 -13.31 -4.69 -6.27
CA ARG A 66 -14.06 -4.31 -7.48
C ARG A 66 -14.02 -2.79 -7.69
N GLN A 67 -14.34 -2.00 -6.67
CA GLN A 67 -14.34 -0.54 -6.74
C GLN A 67 -12.96 0.01 -7.14
N ARG A 68 -11.89 -0.56 -6.57
CA ARG A 68 -10.53 -0.18 -6.91
C ARG A 68 -10.16 -0.51 -8.36
N PHE A 69 -10.57 -1.67 -8.87
CA PHE A 69 -10.38 -2.02 -10.28
C PHE A 69 -11.06 -1.04 -11.23
N GLU A 70 -12.32 -0.69 -10.95
CA GLU A 70 -13.06 0.28 -11.76
C GLU A 70 -12.43 1.67 -11.71
N ALA A 71 -12.00 2.14 -10.54
CA ALA A 71 -11.30 3.41 -10.39
C ALA A 71 -10.00 3.46 -11.23
N ILE A 72 -9.20 2.39 -11.21
CA ILE A 72 -7.97 2.28 -12.02
C ILE A 72 -8.30 2.30 -13.51
N LYS A 73 -9.36 1.59 -13.94
CA LYS A 73 -9.80 1.56 -15.33
C LYS A 73 -10.23 2.94 -15.83
N GLN A 74 -10.98 3.68 -15.02
CA GLN A 74 -11.40 5.06 -15.32
C GLN A 74 -10.20 6.02 -15.39
N GLN A 75 -9.24 5.92 -14.47
CA GLN A 75 -8.01 6.72 -14.51
C GLN A 75 -7.20 6.47 -15.81
N LYS A 76 -7.09 5.22 -16.26
CA LYS A 76 -6.44 4.91 -17.54
C LYS A 76 -7.19 5.45 -18.75
N GLY A 77 -8.53 5.39 -18.74
CA GLY A 77 -9.36 5.96 -19.80
C GLY A 77 -9.22 7.48 -19.88
N ASN A 78 -9.25 8.17 -18.74
CA ASN A 78 -9.12 9.63 -18.67
C ASN A 78 -7.71 10.10 -19.07
N ASN A 79 -6.64 9.41 -18.66
CA ASN A 79 -5.28 9.78 -19.04
C ASN A 79 -5.01 9.60 -20.55
N ASN A 80 -5.71 8.68 -21.23
CA ASN A 80 -5.58 8.51 -22.68
C ASN A 80 -6.39 9.54 -23.48
N GLY A 81 -7.47 10.11 -22.92
CA GLY A 81 -8.31 11.11 -23.60
C GLY A 81 -7.74 12.54 -23.61
N VAL A 82 -6.70 12.82 -22.81
CA VAL A 82 -6.04 14.14 -22.75
C VAL A 82 -4.95 14.30 -23.82
N ALA A 83 -4.45 13.20 -24.40
CA ALA A 83 -3.38 13.24 -25.39
C ALA A 83 -3.85 13.62 -26.82
N GLU A 84 -5.16 13.58 -27.11
CA GLU A 84 -5.69 13.78 -28.47
C GLU A 84 -6.26 15.19 -28.72
N SER A 85 -6.37 16.07 -27.71
CA SER A 85 -7.00 17.39 -27.84
C SER A 85 -6.04 18.58 -27.94
N SER A 86 -4.73 18.36 -28.16
CA SER A 86 -3.72 19.43 -28.19
C SER A 86 -3.07 19.68 -29.55
N ASN A 87 -3.67 19.21 -30.66
CA ASN A 87 -3.24 19.58 -32.01
C ASN A 87 -4.41 20.22 -32.78
N GLU A 88 -4.64 21.51 -32.51
CA GLU A 88 -5.31 22.44 -33.45
C GLU A 88 -4.35 23.61 -33.73
#